data_AF-A0AA41V3J4-F1
#
_entry.id   AF-A0AA41V3J4-F1
#
_cell.length_a   1.000
_cell.length_b   1.000
_cell.length_c   1.000
_cell.angle_alpha   90.00
_cell.angle_beta   90.00
_cell.angle_gamma   90.00
#
_symmetry.space_group_name_H-M   'P 1'
#
loop_
_entity.id
_entity.type
_entity.pdbx_description
1 polymer ?
#
loop_
_entity_poly.entity_id
_entity_poly.type
_entity_poly.pdbx_seq_one_letter_code
_entity_poly.pdbx_strand_id
1 'polypeptide(L)'
;MNKNRCVNMIARLFNAPLEEAEAAVGVGTVGSSEAIMLAGLAFKRRWQNKMRAEGKPCDKPNIVTGANVQVCWEKFARYFEVELKEVKLSEGYYVMDPEKAVEMVDENTICVAAILGSTLNGEFEDVKLLNDLLVEKNKETGWDTPIHVDAASGGFIAPFIYPELEWDFRLPLVKSINVSGHKYGLVYAGIGWVIWRTKEDLPEELIFHINYLGADQPTFTLNFSKGSSQIIAQYYQLIRLGFEGYRNIMENCNENMIVLKEGLEKTGRFNIISKDIGVPLVAFSLKDNTQHNEFEISDSLRRFGWIVPAYTMPPNAQHVTVLRVVIREDFSRTLAERLVNDIEKVMHELDALTARVTSKILITEEKKENDVNVTVVKKTELETQREITDAWKKFVKARKTQGVC
;
A
#
# COMPACT_ATOMS: atom_id res chain seq x y z
N MET A 1 -11.06 -7.25 -27.55
CA MET A 1 -10.58 -6.05 -28.27
C MET A 1 -10.15 -4.93 -27.32
N ASN A 2 -11.03 -4.38 -26.45
CA ASN A 2 -10.66 -3.26 -25.55
C ASN A 2 -9.58 -3.62 -24.51
N LYS A 3 -9.63 -4.83 -23.91
CA LYS A 3 -8.62 -5.31 -22.95
C LYS A 3 -7.19 -5.20 -23.48
N ASN A 4 -6.93 -5.74 -24.68
CA ASN A 4 -5.60 -5.79 -25.26
C ASN A 4 -5.09 -4.39 -25.63
N ARG A 5 -5.97 -3.48 -26.04
CA ARG A 5 -5.60 -2.07 -26.27
C ARG A 5 -5.19 -1.37 -24.98
N CYS A 6 -5.90 -1.60 -23.87
CA CYS A 6 -5.48 -1.07 -22.56
C CYS A 6 -4.11 -1.62 -22.14
N VAL A 7 -3.88 -2.93 -22.28
CA VAL A 7 -2.59 -3.56 -21.98
C VAL A 7 -1.46 -2.90 -22.80
N ASN A 8 -1.65 -2.72 -24.10
CA ASN A 8 -0.67 -2.05 -24.96
C ASN A 8 -0.41 -0.59 -24.57
N MET A 9 -1.48 0.19 -24.29
CA MET A 9 -1.34 1.59 -23.89
C MET A 9 -0.60 1.73 -22.55
N ILE A 10 -0.92 0.89 -21.57
CA ILE A 10 -0.28 0.90 -20.25
C ILE A 10 1.17 0.42 -20.35
N ALA A 11 1.45 -0.62 -21.14
CA ALA A 11 2.82 -1.09 -21.37
C ALA A 11 3.70 0.00 -22.01
N ARG A 12 3.16 0.75 -22.99
CA ARG A 12 3.85 1.90 -23.59
C ARG A 12 4.03 3.05 -22.60
N LEU A 13 3.03 3.31 -21.76
CA LEU A 13 3.13 4.30 -20.68
C LEU A 13 4.27 3.97 -19.70
N PHE A 14 4.57 2.69 -19.51
CA PHE A 14 5.66 2.18 -18.66
C PHE A 14 6.95 1.87 -19.42
N ASN A 15 7.09 2.38 -20.65
CA ASN A 15 8.28 2.23 -21.47
C ASN A 15 8.69 0.76 -21.70
N ALA A 16 7.71 -0.15 -21.82
CA ALA A 16 7.98 -1.55 -22.15
C ALA A 16 8.74 -1.64 -23.49
N PRO A 17 9.76 -2.50 -23.60
CA PRO A 17 10.60 -2.62 -24.80
C PRO A 17 9.84 -3.34 -25.92
N LEU A 18 8.93 -2.63 -26.57
CA LEU A 18 8.04 -3.15 -27.59
C LEU A 18 8.31 -2.46 -28.93
N GLU A 19 8.34 -3.25 -30.00
CA GLU A 19 8.28 -2.69 -31.35
C GLU A 19 6.89 -2.08 -31.63
N GLU A 20 6.80 -1.24 -32.67
CA GLU A 20 5.61 -0.40 -32.93
C GLU A 20 4.31 -1.21 -33.07
N ALA A 21 4.38 -2.39 -33.71
CA ALA A 21 3.26 -3.31 -33.90
C ALA A 21 3.23 -4.48 -32.91
N GLU A 22 4.19 -4.58 -31.99
CA GLU A 22 4.28 -5.70 -31.05
C GLU A 22 3.22 -5.61 -29.96
N ALA A 23 2.57 -6.74 -29.69
CA ALA A 23 1.59 -6.85 -28.62
C ALA A 23 2.29 -6.97 -27.26
N ALA A 24 1.88 -6.15 -26.30
CA ALA A 24 2.41 -6.19 -24.96
C ALA A 24 1.96 -7.45 -24.20
N VAL A 25 2.79 -7.89 -23.26
CA VAL A 25 2.49 -9.03 -22.37
C VAL A 25 1.87 -8.51 -21.08
N GLY A 26 0.58 -8.77 -20.88
CA GLY A 26 -0.13 -8.28 -19.70
C GLY A 26 -1.59 -8.69 -19.65
N VAL A 27 -2.20 -8.54 -18.48
CA VAL A 27 -3.60 -8.90 -18.24
C VAL A 27 -4.32 -7.87 -17.38
N GLY A 28 -5.64 -7.75 -17.60
CA GLY A 28 -6.53 -6.99 -16.75
C GLY A 28 -7.08 -7.84 -15.61
N THR A 29 -6.87 -7.38 -14.38
CA THR A 29 -7.26 -8.03 -13.12
C THR A 29 -8.40 -7.28 -12.44
N VAL A 30 -8.94 -7.79 -11.34
CA VAL A 30 -9.91 -7.03 -10.50
C VAL A 30 -9.22 -5.86 -9.79
N GLY A 31 -7.93 -5.96 -9.53
CA GLY A 31 -7.13 -4.95 -8.85
C GLY A 31 -5.68 -5.37 -8.68
N SER A 32 -4.86 -4.47 -8.09
CA SER A 32 -3.46 -4.78 -7.78
C SER A 32 -3.26 -6.06 -6.99
N SER A 33 -4.17 -6.43 -6.07
CA SER A 33 -4.00 -7.67 -5.30
C SER A 33 -3.92 -8.93 -6.17
N GLU A 34 -4.78 -9.08 -7.18
CA GLU A 34 -4.70 -10.21 -8.12
C GLU A 34 -3.48 -10.06 -9.04
N ALA A 35 -3.19 -8.84 -9.50
CA ALA A 35 -2.03 -8.56 -10.35
C ALA A 35 -0.70 -8.92 -9.67
N ILE A 36 -0.56 -8.61 -8.38
CA ILE A 36 0.60 -8.95 -7.53
C ILE A 36 0.73 -10.45 -7.38
N MET A 37 -0.36 -11.16 -7.10
CA MET A 37 -0.33 -12.62 -6.98
C MET A 37 0.09 -13.28 -8.30
N LEU A 38 -0.40 -12.78 -9.44
CA LEU A 38 0.01 -13.27 -10.76
C LEU A 38 1.49 -12.98 -11.06
N ALA A 39 1.97 -11.78 -10.74
CA ALA A 39 3.39 -11.43 -10.88
C ALA A 39 4.27 -12.32 -9.98
N GLY A 40 3.92 -12.46 -8.70
CA GLY A 40 4.62 -13.31 -7.76
C GLY A 40 4.63 -14.79 -8.16
N LEU A 41 3.54 -15.31 -8.74
CA LEU A 41 3.49 -16.65 -9.33
C LEU A 41 4.44 -16.80 -10.51
N ALA A 42 4.50 -15.80 -11.40
CA ALA A 42 5.45 -15.79 -12.52
C ALA A 42 6.90 -15.80 -12.02
N PHE A 43 7.25 -14.96 -11.04
CA PHE A 43 8.57 -14.95 -10.41
C PHE A 43 8.91 -16.28 -9.74
N LYS A 44 8.02 -16.81 -8.89
CA LYS A 44 8.22 -18.09 -8.21
C LYS A 44 8.44 -19.22 -9.22
N ARG A 45 7.64 -19.27 -10.28
CA ARG A 45 7.77 -20.31 -11.32
C ARG A 45 9.07 -20.17 -12.12
N ARG A 46 9.44 -18.95 -12.54
CA ARG A 46 10.71 -18.68 -13.25
C ARG A 46 11.92 -19.05 -12.38
N TRP A 47 11.90 -18.66 -11.11
CA TRP A 47 12.93 -19.04 -10.13
C TRP A 47 13.00 -20.57 -9.96
N GLN A 48 11.87 -21.26 -9.77
CA GLN A 48 11.85 -22.72 -9.65
C GLN A 48 12.43 -23.43 -10.88
N ASN A 49 12.11 -22.94 -12.08
CA ASN A 49 12.65 -23.51 -13.32
C ASN A 49 14.16 -23.32 -13.42
N LYS A 50 14.67 -22.14 -13.06
CA LYS A 50 16.10 -21.85 -12.96
C LYS A 50 16.79 -22.79 -11.97
N MET A 51 16.28 -22.87 -10.73
CA MET A 51 16.88 -23.71 -9.69
C MET A 51 16.90 -25.20 -10.09
N ARG A 52 15.83 -25.72 -10.70
CA ARG A 52 15.79 -27.10 -11.21
C ARG A 52 16.80 -27.33 -12.34
N ALA A 53 16.94 -26.39 -13.26
CA ALA A 53 17.92 -26.49 -14.35
C ALA A 53 19.37 -26.50 -13.82
N GLU A 54 19.62 -25.82 -12.71
CA GLU A 54 20.91 -25.81 -12.00
C GLU A 54 21.09 -26.99 -11.03
N GLY A 55 20.09 -27.88 -10.89
CA GLY A 55 20.13 -29.00 -9.93
C GLY A 55 20.06 -28.59 -8.46
N LYS A 56 19.57 -27.38 -8.16
CA LYS A 56 19.45 -26.82 -6.81
C LYS A 56 18.06 -27.08 -6.18
N PRO A 57 17.95 -27.06 -4.84
CA PRO A 57 16.66 -27.08 -4.15
C PRO A 57 15.76 -25.90 -4.55
N CYS A 58 14.45 -26.12 -4.54
CA CYS A 58 13.46 -25.09 -4.90
C CYS A 58 12.26 -25.03 -3.92
N ASP A 59 12.47 -25.48 -2.69
CA ASP A 59 11.48 -25.64 -1.61
C ASP A 59 11.35 -24.43 -0.68
N LYS A 60 12.32 -23.49 -0.70
CA LYS A 60 12.36 -22.34 0.23
C LYS A 60 12.44 -20.97 -0.46
N PRO A 61 11.52 -20.63 -1.38
CA PRO A 61 11.52 -19.31 -2.01
C PRO A 61 11.27 -18.20 -0.99
N ASN A 62 11.93 -17.06 -1.16
CA ASN A 62 11.63 -15.83 -0.44
C ASN A 62 11.41 -14.64 -1.40
N ILE A 63 10.78 -13.59 -0.90
CA ILE A 63 10.65 -12.29 -1.56
C ILE A 63 11.12 -11.19 -0.60
N VAL A 64 11.80 -10.18 -1.12
CA VAL A 64 12.28 -9.03 -0.34
C VAL A 64 11.41 -7.81 -0.62
N THR A 65 10.90 -7.16 0.43
CA THR A 65 10.10 -5.92 0.35
C THR A 65 10.42 -5.00 1.53
N GLY A 66 9.92 -3.76 1.52
CA GLY A 66 9.88 -2.94 2.74
C GLY A 66 8.78 -3.39 3.70
N ALA A 67 8.89 -3.09 4.99
CA ALA A 67 7.83 -3.33 5.97
C ALA A 67 6.60 -2.42 5.78
N ASN A 68 6.68 -1.44 4.87
CA ASN A 68 5.57 -0.62 4.36
C ASN A 68 4.72 -1.34 3.28
N VAL A 69 4.97 -2.62 3.05
CA VAL A 69 4.25 -3.43 2.06
C VAL A 69 2.75 -3.49 2.33
N GLN A 70 1.97 -3.53 1.25
CA GLN A 70 0.53 -3.71 1.35
C GLN A 70 0.20 -5.19 1.63
N VAL A 71 -0.81 -5.44 2.46
CA VAL A 71 -1.24 -6.78 2.91
C VAL A 71 -1.43 -7.85 1.81
N CYS A 72 -1.59 -7.47 0.54
CA CYS A 72 -1.66 -8.38 -0.59
C CYS A 72 -0.37 -9.19 -0.79
N TRP A 73 0.80 -8.63 -0.43
CA TRP A 73 2.07 -9.35 -0.45
C TRP A 73 2.17 -10.35 0.69
N GLU A 74 1.68 -10.01 1.90
CA GLU A 74 1.54 -10.98 3.00
C GLU A 74 0.61 -12.14 2.60
N LYS A 75 -0.49 -11.82 1.91
CA LYS A 75 -1.40 -12.84 1.38
C LYS A 75 -0.72 -13.70 0.34
N PHE A 76 0.04 -13.11 -0.59
CA PHE A 76 0.83 -13.86 -1.56
C PHE A 76 1.81 -14.80 -0.86
N ALA A 77 2.62 -14.27 0.07
CA ALA A 77 3.59 -15.03 0.84
C ALA A 77 2.96 -16.22 1.56
N ARG A 78 1.83 -15.99 2.26
CA ARG A 78 1.13 -17.03 3.02
C ARG A 78 0.43 -18.05 2.14
N TYR A 79 -0.29 -17.62 1.10
CA TYR A 79 -1.09 -18.52 0.27
C TYR A 79 -0.26 -19.34 -0.71
N PHE A 80 0.88 -18.80 -1.14
CA PHE A 80 1.76 -19.44 -2.10
C PHE A 80 3.07 -19.91 -1.48
N GLU A 81 3.18 -20.01 -0.15
CA GLU A 81 4.34 -20.57 0.55
C GLU A 81 5.65 -19.94 0.07
N VAL A 82 5.77 -18.63 0.28
CA VAL A 82 6.97 -17.82 0.04
C VAL A 82 7.29 -17.10 1.34
N GLU A 83 8.54 -17.16 1.78
CA GLU A 83 9.00 -16.38 2.92
C GLU A 83 9.02 -14.88 2.56
N LEU A 84 8.44 -14.05 3.43
CA LEU A 84 8.45 -12.60 3.27
C LEU A 84 9.57 -11.99 4.12
N LYS A 85 10.61 -11.49 3.45
CA LYS A 85 11.71 -10.78 4.09
C LYS A 85 11.46 -9.28 4.02
N GLU A 86 11.13 -8.69 5.16
CA GLU A 86 10.77 -7.27 5.26
C GLU A 86 11.95 -6.42 5.76
N VAL A 87 12.36 -5.44 4.97
CA VAL A 87 13.24 -4.36 5.40
C VAL A 87 12.46 -3.48 6.39
N LYS A 88 12.86 -3.54 7.65
CA LYS A 88 12.21 -2.77 8.73
C LYS A 88 12.36 -1.27 8.49
N LEU A 89 11.30 -0.53 8.81
CA LEU A 89 11.31 0.93 8.74
C LEU A 89 12.13 1.54 9.88
N SER A 90 12.36 2.84 9.81
CA SER A 90 13.01 3.62 10.88
C SER A 90 12.31 4.97 11.00
N GLU A 91 12.39 5.60 12.17
CA GLU A 91 11.83 6.94 12.34
C GLU A 91 12.46 7.92 11.33
N GLY A 92 11.61 8.65 10.61
CA GLY A 92 12.04 9.54 9.51
C GLY A 92 12.29 8.85 8.17
N TYR A 93 12.26 7.51 8.10
CA TYR A 93 12.48 6.71 6.89
C TYR A 93 11.42 5.60 6.77
N TYR A 94 10.33 5.91 6.05
CA TYR A 94 9.10 5.11 6.03
C TYR A 94 8.87 4.32 4.72
N VAL A 95 9.94 4.13 3.96
CA VAL A 95 9.98 3.34 2.72
C VAL A 95 11.09 2.29 2.81
N MET A 96 11.13 1.36 1.86
CA MET A 96 12.22 0.37 1.76
C MET A 96 13.57 1.05 1.46
N ASP A 97 14.57 0.76 2.30
CA ASP A 97 15.97 1.15 2.07
C ASP A 97 16.59 0.21 1.01
N PRO A 98 17.03 0.73 -0.16
CA PRO A 98 17.57 -0.10 -1.23
C PRO A 98 18.81 -0.91 -0.82
N GLU A 99 19.70 -0.36 0.02
CA GLU A 99 20.93 -1.07 0.43
C GLU A 99 20.57 -2.28 1.29
N LYS A 100 19.72 -2.08 2.30
CA LYS A 100 19.26 -3.17 3.18
C LYS A 100 18.43 -4.21 2.42
N ALA A 101 17.63 -3.78 1.44
CA ALA A 101 16.91 -4.70 0.57
C ALA A 101 17.88 -5.61 -0.18
N VAL A 102 18.90 -5.02 -0.81
CA VAL A 102 19.93 -5.75 -1.55
C VAL A 102 20.70 -6.68 -0.62
N GLU A 103 21.03 -6.28 0.61
CA GLU A 103 21.66 -7.16 1.62
C GLU A 103 20.84 -8.42 1.93
N MET A 104 19.52 -8.31 2.03
CA MET A 104 18.62 -9.43 2.35
C MET A 104 18.45 -10.47 1.23
N VAL A 105 18.83 -10.12 0.00
CA VAL A 105 18.74 -11.01 -1.18
C VAL A 105 19.69 -12.19 -1.05
N ASP A 106 19.18 -13.39 -1.32
CA ASP A 106 19.95 -14.63 -1.46
C ASP A 106 19.55 -15.40 -2.73
N GLU A 107 20.14 -16.57 -2.96
CA GLU A 107 19.84 -17.41 -4.14
C GLU A 107 18.38 -17.91 -4.20
N ASN A 108 17.64 -17.84 -3.08
CA ASN A 108 16.24 -18.24 -3.00
C ASN A 108 15.28 -17.06 -3.20
N THR A 109 15.79 -15.84 -3.38
CA THR A 109 14.97 -14.65 -3.61
C THR A 109 14.37 -14.67 -5.02
N ILE A 110 13.04 -14.78 -5.11
CA ILE A 110 12.30 -14.85 -6.38
C ILE A 110 12.22 -13.48 -7.07
N CYS A 111 12.16 -12.40 -6.29
CA CYS A 111 12.27 -11.01 -6.72
C CYS A 111 12.43 -10.08 -5.51
N VAL A 112 12.78 -8.82 -5.78
CA VAL A 112 12.59 -7.71 -4.86
C VAL A 112 11.38 -6.89 -5.33
N ALA A 113 10.39 -6.65 -4.46
CA ALA A 113 9.23 -5.84 -4.82
C ALA A 113 9.34 -4.43 -4.23
N ALA A 114 9.58 -3.45 -5.11
CA ALA A 114 9.62 -2.04 -4.78
C ALA A 114 8.23 -1.40 -4.94
N ILE A 115 7.91 -0.40 -4.13
CA ILE A 115 6.60 0.24 -4.06
C ILE A 115 6.68 1.66 -4.61
N LEU A 116 6.05 1.89 -5.76
CA LEU A 116 5.92 3.22 -6.32
C LEU A 116 4.64 3.89 -5.77
N GLY A 117 4.77 4.42 -4.56
CA GLY A 117 3.71 5.13 -3.85
C GLY A 117 3.24 4.35 -2.64
N SER A 118 4.05 4.39 -1.57
CA SER A 118 3.78 3.77 -0.28
C SER A 118 2.38 4.12 0.21
N THR A 119 1.64 3.12 0.69
CA THR A 119 0.33 3.38 1.27
C THR A 119 0.44 4.19 2.57
N LEU A 120 1.59 4.20 3.23
CA LEU A 120 1.76 4.86 4.52
C LEU A 120 1.91 6.38 4.40
N ASN A 121 2.81 6.85 3.54
CA ASN A 121 3.15 8.27 3.42
C ASN A 121 3.16 8.79 1.97
N GLY A 122 2.79 7.97 0.99
CA GLY A 122 2.71 8.36 -0.42
C GLY A 122 4.05 8.42 -1.15
N GLU A 123 5.16 8.17 -0.47
CA GLU A 123 6.50 8.29 -1.03
C GLU A 123 6.77 7.20 -2.07
N PHE A 124 7.56 7.57 -3.09
CA PHE A 124 8.07 6.63 -4.07
C PHE A 124 9.38 6.02 -3.55
N GLU A 125 9.46 4.70 -3.53
CA GLU A 125 10.74 4.02 -3.30
C GLU A 125 11.71 4.30 -4.46
N ASP A 126 13.01 4.35 -4.15
CA ASP A 126 14.06 4.60 -5.14
C ASP A 126 14.35 3.32 -5.94
N VAL A 127 13.48 3.05 -6.91
CA VAL A 127 13.58 1.88 -7.80
C VAL A 127 14.86 1.93 -8.64
N LYS A 128 15.35 3.12 -8.99
CA LYS A 128 16.57 3.28 -9.77
C LYS A 128 17.79 2.86 -8.96
N LEU A 129 17.95 3.38 -7.74
CA LEU A 129 19.04 2.97 -6.85
C LEU A 129 18.97 1.47 -6.55
N LEU A 130 17.78 0.94 -6.29
CA LEU A 130 17.58 -0.50 -6.09
C LEU A 130 18.03 -1.32 -7.31
N ASN A 131 17.67 -0.89 -8.52
CA ASN A 131 18.12 -1.50 -9.76
C ASN A 131 19.65 -1.50 -9.86
N ASP A 132 20.28 -0.35 -9.64
CA ASP A 132 21.72 -0.18 -9.83
C ASP A 132 22.52 -1.07 -8.85
N LEU A 133 22.10 -1.10 -7.58
CA LEU A 133 22.69 -1.97 -6.55
C LEU A 133 22.48 -3.47 -6.85
N LEU A 134 21.28 -3.85 -7.30
CA LEU A 134 21.01 -5.24 -7.69
C LEU A 134 21.77 -5.66 -8.95
N VAL A 135 22.04 -4.75 -9.89
CA VAL A 135 22.87 -5.05 -11.06
C VAL A 135 24.27 -5.46 -10.62
N GLU A 136 24.89 -4.71 -9.70
CA GLU A 136 26.21 -5.07 -9.17
C GLU A 136 26.16 -6.39 -8.39
N LYS A 137 25.18 -6.59 -7.50
CA LYS A 137 25.03 -7.87 -6.78
C LYS A 137 24.79 -9.05 -7.72
N ASN A 138 24.05 -8.86 -8.81
CA ASN A 138 23.83 -9.91 -9.81
C ASN A 138 25.10 -10.25 -10.60
N LYS A 139 25.98 -9.28 -10.87
CA LYS A 139 27.30 -9.56 -11.49
C LYS A 139 28.19 -10.40 -10.58
N GLU A 140 28.16 -10.14 -9.27
CA GLU A 140 28.95 -10.87 -8.28
C GLU A 140 28.43 -12.29 -8.03
N THR A 141 27.11 -12.45 -7.96
CA THR A 141 26.47 -13.69 -7.50
C THR A 141 25.97 -14.60 -8.61
N GLY A 142 25.66 -14.05 -9.79
CA GLY A 142 25.02 -14.76 -10.89
C GLY A 142 23.54 -15.12 -10.65
N TRP A 143 22.91 -14.59 -9.59
CA TRP A 143 21.55 -14.98 -9.22
C TRP A 143 20.44 -14.41 -10.12
N ASP A 144 20.71 -13.37 -10.91
CA ASP A 144 19.73 -12.71 -11.80
C ASP A 144 18.42 -12.34 -11.06
N THR A 145 18.54 -11.81 -9.84
CA THR A 145 17.40 -11.42 -9.02
C THR A 145 16.66 -10.24 -9.68
N PRO A 146 15.36 -10.40 -10.02
CA PRO A 146 14.60 -9.37 -10.70
C PRO A 146 13.88 -8.42 -9.73
N ILE A 147 13.38 -7.30 -10.27
CA ILE A 147 12.52 -6.33 -9.59
C ILE A 147 11.07 -6.46 -10.11
N HIS A 148 10.13 -6.46 -9.17
CA HIS A 148 8.74 -6.10 -9.42
C HIS A 148 8.47 -4.70 -8.90
N VAL A 149 7.69 -3.89 -9.63
CA VAL A 149 7.24 -2.60 -9.12
C VAL A 149 5.75 -2.65 -8.82
N ASP A 150 5.42 -2.57 -7.53
CA ASP A 150 4.06 -2.30 -7.07
C ASP A 150 3.74 -0.82 -7.25
N ALA A 151 3.32 -0.49 -8.48
CA ALA A 151 2.89 0.85 -8.86
C ALA A 151 1.37 1.01 -8.74
N ALA A 152 0.72 0.35 -7.76
CA ALA A 152 -0.74 0.35 -7.62
C ALA A 152 -1.35 1.76 -7.71
N SER A 153 -0.74 2.73 -7.03
CA SER A 153 -1.08 4.16 -7.11
C SER A 153 -0.17 4.89 -8.11
N GLY A 154 1.16 4.87 -7.90
CA GLY A 154 2.11 5.69 -8.64
C GLY A 154 2.13 5.46 -10.15
N GLY A 155 1.69 4.28 -10.62
CA GLY A 155 1.70 3.93 -12.04
C GLY A 155 0.81 4.81 -12.92
N PHE A 156 -0.24 5.43 -12.37
CA PHE A 156 -1.03 6.44 -13.09
C PHE A 156 -0.76 7.88 -12.62
N ILE A 157 0.38 8.11 -11.97
CA ILE A 157 0.80 9.44 -11.48
C ILE A 157 2.14 9.82 -12.11
N ALA A 158 3.17 9.02 -11.83
CA ALA A 158 4.54 9.32 -12.22
C ALA A 158 4.71 9.56 -13.72
N PRO A 159 4.10 8.78 -14.63
CA PRO A 159 4.23 9.05 -16.06
C PRO A 159 3.76 10.45 -16.49
N PHE A 160 2.82 11.06 -15.77
CA PHE A 160 2.18 12.30 -16.22
C PHE A 160 2.82 13.56 -15.65
N ILE A 161 3.21 13.52 -14.37
CA ILE A 161 3.75 14.68 -13.64
C ILE A 161 5.21 14.52 -13.17
N TYR A 162 5.79 13.33 -13.31
CA TYR A 162 7.20 13.05 -13.04
C TYR A 162 7.84 12.20 -14.17
N PRO A 163 7.74 12.58 -15.45
CA PRO A 163 8.13 11.72 -16.58
C PRO A 163 9.63 11.36 -16.58
N GLU A 164 10.48 12.24 -16.03
CA GLU A 164 11.93 12.03 -15.94
C GLU A 164 12.31 10.98 -14.88
N LEU A 165 11.42 10.65 -13.94
CA LEU A 165 11.69 9.63 -12.93
C LEU A 165 11.82 8.26 -13.60
N GLU A 166 12.98 7.64 -13.50
CA GLU A 166 13.21 6.27 -13.96
C GLU A 166 12.78 5.28 -12.88
N TRP A 167 11.65 4.60 -13.11
CA TRP A 167 11.11 3.60 -12.18
C TRP A 167 10.54 2.37 -12.89
N ASP A 168 10.29 2.46 -14.20
CA ASP A 168 9.53 1.51 -14.99
C ASP A 168 10.45 0.59 -15.82
N PHE A 169 9.99 0.08 -16.97
CA PHE A 169 10.78 -0.82 -17.81
C PHE A 169 12.02 -0.17 -18.44
N ARG A 170 12.25 1.14 -18.29
CA ARG A 170 13.57 1.74 -18.54
C ARG A 170 14.67 1.07 -17.70
N LEU A 171 14.34 0.62 -16.49
CA LEU A 171 15.27 -0.08 -15.61
C LEU A 171 15.34 -1.58 -15.99
N PRO A 172 16.54 -2.14 -16.29
CA PRO A 172 16.67 -3.48 -16.88
C PRO A 172 16.22 -4.63 -15.97
N LEU A 173 16.32 -4.46 -14.64
CA LEU A 173 15.89 -5.49 -13.69
C LEU A 173 14.39 -5.45 -13.40
N VAL A 174 13.66 -4.40 -13.83
CA VAL A 174 12.20 -4.37 -13.72
C VAL A 174 11.60 -5.33 -14.75
N LYS A 175 11.04 -6.44 -14.27
CA LYS A 175 10.47 -7.52 -15.12
C LYS A 175 8.95 -7.54 -15.15
N SER A 176 8.29 -6.97 -14.14
CA SER A 176 6.86 -6.76 -14.18
C SER A 176 6.43 -5.60 -13.29
N ILE A 177 5.28 -5.00 -13.65
CA ILE A 177 4.71 -3.83 -12.97
C ILE A 177 3.21 -4.05 -12.82
N ASN A 178 2.67 -3.85 -11.61
CA ASN A 178 1.22 -3.77 -11.42
C ASN A 178 0.72 -2.33 -11.29
N VAL A 179 -0.53 -2.07 -11.67
CA VAL A 179 -1.20 -0.79 -11.41
C VAL A 179 -2.70 -0.99 -11.18
N SER A 180 -3.29 -0.25 -10.24
CA SER A 180 -4.74 -0.24 -10.02
C SER A 180 -5.39 0.83 -10.88
N GLY A 181 -6.15 0.40 -11.90
CA GLY A 181 -6.99 1.31 -12.69
C GLY A 181 -8.03 2.04 -11.86
N HIS A 182 -8.50 1.44 -10.78
CA HIS A 182 -9.45 2.05 -9.85
C HIS A 182 -8.84 2.92 -8.74
N LYS A 183 -7.54 3.22 -8.83
CA LYS A 183 -6.90 4.27 -8.01
C LYS A 183 -6.77 5.53 -8.86
N TYR A 184 -5.56 5.90 -9.25
CA TYR A 184 -5.31 7.05 -10.11
C TYR A 184 -5.50 6.75 -11.61
N GLY A 185 -5.92 5.52 -11.97
CA GLY A 185 -6.40 5.22 -13.32
C GLY A 185 -7.83 5.71 -13.60
N LEU A 186 -8.47 6.35 -12.62
CA LEU A 186 -9.73 7.11 -12.74
C LEU A 186 -10.95 6.26 -13.14
N VAL A 187 -10.99 5.00 -12.70
CA VAL A 187 -12.15 4.11 -12.86
C VAL A 187 -12.73 3.75 -11.50
N TYR A 188 -14.02 3.42 -11.45
CA TYR A 188 -14.60 2.82 -10.24
C TYR A 188 -13.95 1.46 -9.90
N ALA A 189 -14.10 1.04 -8.64
CA ALA A 189 -13.54 -0.21 -8.13
C ALA A 189 -13.85 -1.42 -9.02
N GLY A 190 -12.83 -2.27 -9.25
CA GLY A 190 -12.97 -3.52 -10.01
C GLY A 190 -12.05 -3.68 -11.22
N ILE A 191 -11.05 -2.82 -11.41
CA ILE A 191 -10.01 -2.99 -12.44
C ILE A 191 -8.57 -2.73 -11.95
N GLY A 192 -7.69 -3.66 -12.26
CA GLY A 192 -6.23 -3.53 -12.14
C GLY A 192 -5.53 -4.10 -13.36
N TRP A 193 -4.21 -3.94 -13.41
CA TRP A 193 -3.39 -4.38 -14.53
C TRP A 193 -2.06 -4.92 -14.00
N VAL A 194 -1.53 -5.93 -14.69
CA VAL A 194 -0.14 -6.35 -14.57
C VAL A 194 0.44 -6.47 -15.97
N ILE A 195 1.62 -5.90 -16.14
CA ILE A 195 2.40 -5.92 -17.37
C ILE A 195 3.72 -6.64 -17.07
N TRP A 196 4.15 -7.50 -17.97
CA TRP A 196 5.48 -8.11 -17.98
C TRP A 196 6.35 -7.44 -19.04
N ARG A 197 7.65 -7.33 -18.76
CA ARG A 197 8.60 -6.65 -19.65
C ARG A 197 8.69 -7.37 -21.00
N THR A 198 8.88 -8.69 -20.98
CA THR A 198 8.89 -9.52 -22.20
C THR A 198 8.07 -10.80 -21.99
N LYS A 199 7.91 -11.60 -23.06
CA LYS A 199 7.24 -12.91 -22.97
C LYS A 199 7.99 -13.88 -22.04
N GLU A 200 9.32 -13.78 -21.94
CA GLU A 200 10.14 -14.66 -21.11
C GLU A 200 9.89 -14.47 -19.60
N ASP A 201 9.39 -13.30 -19.21
CA ASP A 201 9.07 -12.99 -17.81
C ASP A 201 7.73 -13.61 -17.37
N LEU A 202 6.97 -14.21 -18.29
CA LEU A 202 5.73 -14.94 -18.02
C LEU A 202 5.86 -16.41 -18.46
N PRO A 203 6.14 -17.34 -17.53
CA PRO A 203 6.26 -18.76 -17.85
C PRO A 203 5.01 -19.32 -18.54
N GLU A 204 5.18 -19.95 -19.70
CA GLU A 204 4.09 -20.43 -20.56
C GLU A 204 3.22 -21.49 -19.84
N GLU A 205 3.79 -22.29 -18.95
CA GLU A 205 3.07 -23.29 -18.16
C GLU A 205 2.08 -22.70 -17.13
N LEU A 206 2.11 -21.38 -16.92
CA LEU A 206 1.10 -20.67 -16.13
C LEU A 206 -0.10 -20.22 -16.98
N ILE A 207 0.02 -20.27 -18.30
CA ILE A 207 -1.02 -19.84 -19.24
C ILE A 207 -1.95 -21.02 -19.52
N PHE A 208 -3.24 -20.83 -19.26
CA PHE A 208 -4.29 -21.79 -19.59
C PHE A 208 -4.93 -21.44 -20.92
N HIS A 209 -5.13 -22.45 -21.76
CA HIS A 209 -5.77 -22.36 -23.07
C HIS A 209 -7.19 -22.92 -23.01
N ILE A 210 -8.18 -22.05 -23.21
CA ILE A 210 -9.61 -22.40 -23.09
C ILE A 210 -10.25 -22.31 -24.48
N ASN A 211 -10.93 -23.39 -24.92
CA ASN A 211 -11.55 -23.45 -26.25
C ASN A 211 -13.07 -23.69 -26.25
N TYR A 212 -13.69 -24.02 -25.11
CA TYR A 212 -15.11 -24.39 -25.04
C TYR A 212 -16.09 -23.22 -25.26
N LEU A 213 -15.57 -22.01 -25.47
CA LEU A 213 -16.35 -20.81 -25.81
C LEU A 213 -16.23 -20.44 -27.31
N GLY A 214 -15.67 -21.33 -28.14
CA GLY A 214 -15.69 -21.23 -29.60
C GLY A 214 -14.34 -21.00 -30.28
N ALA A 215 -13.31 -20.56 -29.55
CA ALA A 215 -11.95 -20.41 -30.03
C ALA A 215 -10.96 -20.52 -28.88
N ASP A 216 -9.69 -20.82 -29.17
CA ASP A 216 -8.63 -20.83 -28.16
C ASP A 216 -8.38 -19.44 -27.59
N GLN A 217 -8.32 -19.35 -26.26
CA GLN A 217 -8.10 -18.12 -25.52
C GLN A 217 -7.04 -18.34 -24.44
N PRO A 218 -5.87 -17.67 -24.54
CA PRO A 218 -4.87 -17.72 -23.48
C PRO A 218 -5.34 -16.89 -22.29
N THR A 219 -5.31 -17.50 -21.10
CA THR A 219 -5.76 -16.92 -19.85
C THR A 219 -4.73 -17.14 -18.75
N PHE A 220 -4.42 -16.07 -18.02
CA PHE A 220 -3.62 -16.12 -16.80
C PHE A 220 -4.24 -15.16 -15.79
N THR A 221 -5.28 -15.64 -15.11
CA THR A 221 -6.04 -14.89 -14.09
C THR A 221 -6.45 -15.82 -12.97
N LEU A 222 -6.61 -15.30 -11.76
CA LEU A 222 -7.15 -16.08 -10.64
C LEU A 222 -8.68 -16.15 -10.69
N ASN A 223 -9.30 -15.11 -11.26
CA ASN A 223 -10.73 -15.06 -11.50
C ASN A 223 -11.10 -15.66 -12.86
N PHE A 224 -12.34 -16.15 -12.98
CA PHE A 224 -12.94 -16.60 -14.24
C PHE A 224 -14.03 -15.63 -14.73
N SER A 225 -15.30 -15.86 -14.37
CA SER A 225 -16.39 -14.96 -14.74
C SER A 225 -16.35 -13.65 -13.93
N LYS A 226 -16.38 -12.51 -14.63
CA LYS A 226 -16.43 -11.17 -14.03
C LYS A 226 -17.06 -10.15 -14.99
N GLY A 227 -17.50 -9.02 -14.44
CA GLY A 227 -17.97 -7.89 -15.26
C GLY A 227 -16.86 -7.30 -16.13
N SER A 228 -17.20 -6.87 -17.34
CA SER A 228 -16.29 -6.20 -18.28
C SER A 228 -16.45 -4.67 -18.30
N SER A 229 -17.40 -4.13 -17.53
CA SER A 229 -17.71 -2.70 -17.49
C SER A 229 -16.51 -1.86 -17.10
N GLN A 230 -15.73 -2.26 -16.09
CA GLN A 230 -14.55 -1.50 -15.68
C GLN A 230 -13.41 -1.55 -16.72
N ILE A 231 -13.29 -2.61 -17.51
CA ILE A 231 -12.32 -2.66 -18.63
C ILE A 231 -12.72 -1.64 -19.71
N ILE A 232 -14.01 -1.57 -20.02
CA ILE A 232 -14.56 -0.60 -20.99
C ILE A 232 -14.40 0.82 -20.46
N ALA A 233 -14.68 1.05 -19.18
CA ALA A 233 -14.50 2.34 -18.53
C ALA A 233 -13.03 2.78 -18.51
N GLN A 234 -12.09 1.87 -18.24
CA GLN A 234 -10.66 2.20 -18.34
C GLN A 234 -10.29 2.62 -19.76
N TYR A 235 -10.75 1.87 -20.77
CA TYR A 235 -10.49 2.22 -22.16
C TYR A 235 -11.07 3.59 -22.50
N TYR A 236 -12.30 3.89 -22.03
CA TYR A 236 -12.90 5.22 -22.15
C TYR A 236 -12.01 6.30 -21.54
N GLN A 237 -11.57 6.15 -20.28
CA GLN A 237 -10.71 7.15 -19.63
C GLN A 237 -9.41 7.38 -20.42
N LEU A 238 -8.75 6.31 -20.88
CA LEU A 238 -7.52 6.40 -21.67
C LEU A 238 -7.71 7.20 -22.96
N ILE A 239 -8.76 6.93 -23.74
CA ILE A 239 -8.98 7.62 -25.03
C ILE A 239 -9.65 8.99 -24.89
N ARG A 240 -10.42 9.22 -23.82
CA ARG A 240 -11.16 10.47 -23.58
C ARG A 240 -10.30 11.53 -22.92
N LEU A 241 -9.34 11.13 -22.09
CA LEU A 241 -8.41 12.05 -21.44
C LEU A 241 -7.12 12.18 -22.25
N GLY A 242 -6.61 11.07 -22.80
CA GLY A 242 -5.27 11.04 -23.37
C GLY A 242 -4.21 11.44 -22.34
N PHE A 243 -2.97 11.65 -22.80
CA PHE A 243 -1.89 12.03 -21.89
C PHE A 243 -2.17 13.37 -21.18
N GLU A 244 -2.62 14.37 -21.92
CA GLU A 244 -2.88 15.73 -21.42
C GLU A 244 -3.97 15.75 -20.34
N GLY A 245 -5.09 15.05 -20.55
CA GLY A 245 -6.17 15.01 -19.58
C GLY A 245 -5.76 14.33 -18.27
N TYR A 246 -4.97 13.24 -18.34
CA TYR A 246 -4.41 12.64 -17.13
C TYR A 246 -3.45 13.59 -16.42
N ARG A 247 -2.53 14.24 -17.16
CA ARG A 247 -1.62 15.25 -16.58
C ARG A 247 -2.37 16.33 -15.83
N ASN A 248 -3.35 16.97 -16.46
CA ASN A 248 -4.14 18.04 -15.83
C ASN A 248 -4.83 17.58 -14.54
N ILE A 249 -5.35 16.35 -14.49
CA ILE A 249 -5.99 15.80 -13.29
C ILE A 249 -4.96 15.53 -12.19
N MET A 250 -3.80 14.97 -12.53
CA MET A 250 -2.74 14.70 -11.54
C MET A 250 -2.13 16.00 -10.99
N GLU A 251 -1.95 17.02 -11.83
CA GLU A 251 -1.52 18.36 -11.42
C GLU A 251 -2.54 18.99 -10.44
N ASN A 252 -3.84 18.96 -10.76
CA ASN A 252 -4.88 19.44 -9.85
C ASN A 252 -4.88 18.72 -8.49
N CYS A 253 -4.69 17.39 -8.49
CA CYS A 253 -4.57 16.62 -7.25
C CYS A 253 -3.34 17.07 -6.44
N ASN A 254 -2.20 17.26 -7.11
CA ASN A 254 -0.96 17.70 -6.49
C ASN A 254 -1.08 19.13 -5.91
N GLU A 255 -1.72 20.05 -6.63
CA GLU A 255 -1.98 21.40 -6.12
C GLU A 255 -2.88 21.40 -4.87
N ASN A 256 -3.92 20.57 -4.85
CA ASN A 256 -4.80 20.47 -3.68
C ASN A 256 -4.11 19.77 -2.49
N MET A 257 -3.17 18.86 -2.75
CA MET A 257 -2.27 18.32 -1.73
C MET A 257 -1.42 19.43 -1.11
N ILE A 258 -0.82 20.32 -1.92
CA ILE A 258 -0.02 21.45 -1.44
C ILE A 258 -0.87 22.39 -0.58
N VAL A 259 -2.08 22.74 -1.00
CA VAL A 259 -2.98 23.60 -0.20
C VAL A 259 -3.30 22.99 1.16
N LEU A 260 -3.60 21.68 1.20
CA LEU A 260 -3.84 21.00 2.47
C LEU A 260 -2.58 20.98 3.34
N LYS A 261 -1.42 20.66 2.77
CA LYS A 261 -0.13 20.62 3.47
C LYS A 261 0.18 21.99 4.10
N GLU A 262 0.14 23.06 3.31
CA GLU A 262 0.42 24.41 3.79
C GLU A 262 -0.58 24.86 4.86
N GLY A 263 -1.86 24.50 4.71
CA GLY A 263 -2.89 24.77 5.72
C GLY A 263 -2.56 24.12 7.06
N LEU A 264 -2.15 22.84 7.03
CA LEU A 264 -1.73 22.11 8.22
C LEU A 264 -0.45 22.69 8.83
N GLU A 265 0.55 23.06 8.02
CA GLU A 265 1.80 23.68 8.49
C GLU A 265 1.54 25.03 9.18
N LYS A 266 0.64 25.85 8.63
CA LYS A 266 0.26 27.17 9.21
C LYS A 266 -0.35 27.06 10.61
N THR A 267 -0.98 25.94 10.96
CA THR A 267 -1.48 25.72 12.33
C THR A 267 -0.35 25.61 13.36
N GLY A 268 0.87 25.26 12.93
CA GLY A 268 2.00 24.98 13.80
C GLY A 268 1.88 23.70 14.62
N ARG A 269 0.78 22.94 14.52
CA ARG A 269 0.42 21.80 15.38
C ARG A 269 0.97 20.44 14.89
N PHE A 270 1.28 20.32 13.60
CA PHE A 270 1.55 19.03 12.96
C PHE A 270 2.96 18.92 12.38
N ASN A 271 3.51 17.69 12.37
CA ASN A 271 4.66 17.30 11.57
C ASN A 271 4.17 16.64 10.28
N ILE A 272 4.61 17.15 9.11
CA ILE A 272 4.30 16.52 7.82
C ILE A 272 5.28 15.37 7.59
N ILE A 273 4.73 14.17 7.38
CA ILE A 273 5.46 12.90 7.21
C ILE A 273 5.59 12.50 5.74
N SER A 274 4.60 12.86 4.91
CA SER A 274 4.66 12.67 3.47
C SER A 274 5.67 13.61 2.80
N LYS A 275 6.20 13.20 1.65
CA LYS A 275 7.12 14.01 0.83
C LYS A 275 6.37 14.89 -0.16
N ASP A 276 7.06 15.86 -0.74
CA ASP A 276 6.51 16.75 -1.78
C ASP A 276 6.37 16.07 -3.14
N ILE A 277 7.18 15.04 -3.38
CA ILE A 277 7.14 14.20 -4.58
C ILE A 277 6.59 12.85 -4.19
N GLY A 278 5.53 12.40 -4.87
CA GLY A 278 4.93 11.11 -4.61
C GLY A 278 3.48 11.05 -5.04
N VAL A 279 2.70 10.25 -4.31
CA VAL A 279 1.25 10.20 -4.45
C VAL A 279 0.64 11.48 -3.87
N PRO A 280 -0.36 12.13 -4.52
CA PRO A 280 -1.09 13.27 -3.97
C PRO A 280 -1.83 12.92 -2.66
N LEU A 281 -1.12 13.00 -1.55
CA LEU A 281 -1.65 12.74 -0.22
C LEU A 281 -0.83 13.50 0.83
N VAL A 282 -1.45 13.76 1.98
CA VAL A 282 -0.76 14.34 3.13
C VAL A 282 -0.85 13.36 4.30
N ALA A 283 0.30 12.86 4.73
CA ALA A 283 0.44 12.09 5.96
C ALA A 283 1.07 12.99 7.02
N PHE A 284 0.48 13.06 8.21
CA PHE A 284 0.91 14.00 9.25
C PHE A 284 0.63 13.47 10.66
N SER A 285 1.44 13.91 11.62
CA SER A 285 1.34 13.55 13.05
C SER A 285 1.27 14.79 13.91
N LEU A 286 0.78 14.68 15.14
CA LEU A 286 0.83 15.76 16.13
C LEU A 286 2.27 16.00 16.59
N LYS A 287 2.65 17.27 16.75
CA LYS A 287 3.93 17.64 17.40
C LYS A 287 3.92 17.34 18.90
N ASP A 288 2.77 17.52 19.54
CA ASP A 288 2.53 17.21 20.95
C ASP A 288 1.26 16.37 21.04
N ASN A 289 1.40 15.12 21.49
CA ASN A 289 0.32 14.16 21.65
C ASN A 289 0.03 13.84 23.13
N THR A 290 0.42 14.72 24.06
CA THR A 290 0.29 14.48 25.50
C THR A 290 -1.16 14.55 25.99
N GLN A 291 -1.96 15.47 25.43
CA GLN A 291 -3.36 15.69 25.84
C GLN A 291 -4.36 14.97 24.93
N HIS A 292 -4.06 14.92 23.62
CA HIS A 292 -4.89 14.33 22.58
C HIS A 292 -4.02 13.57 21.60
N ASN A 293 -4.59 12.57 20.93
CA ASN A 293 -3.92 11.83 19.87
C ASN A 293 -4.66 11.95 18.53
N GLU A 294 -4.03 11.43 17.48
CA GLU A 294 -4.53 11.43 16.10
C GLU A 294 -5.88 10.71 15.95
N PHE A 295 -6.18 9.71 16.79
CA PHE A 295 -7.46 8.99 16.74
C PHE A 295 -8.62 9.89 17.21
N GLU A 296 -8.40 10.73 18.23
CA GLU A 296 -9.40 11.70 18.69
C GLU A 296 -9.73 12.76 17.62
N ILE A 297 -8.72 13.17 16.85
CA ILE A 297 -8.91 14.06 15.70
C ILE A 297 -9.72 13.35 14.61
N SER A 298 -9.37 12.10 14.29
CA SER A 298 -10.08 11.27 13.30
C SER A 298 -11.56 11.12 13.65
N ASP A 299 -11.87 10.80 14.92
CA ASP A 299 -13.23 10.65 15.42
C ASP A 299 -13.99 11.97 15.41
N SER A 300 -13.33 13.06 15.81
CA SER A 300 -13.93 14.40 15.82
C SER A 300 -14.33 14.88 14.43
N LEU A 301 -13.47 14.63 13.43
CA LEU A 301 -13.72 14.99 12.04
C LEU A 301 -14.94 14.26 11.43
N ARG A 302 -15.34 13.09 11.97
CA ARG A 302 -16.56 12.39 11.53
C ARG A 302 -17.82 13.21 11.72
N ARG A 303 -17.86 14.11 12.72
CA ARG A 303 -19.02 14.99 12.97
C ARG A 303 -19.27 15.98 11.82
N PHE A 304 -18.22 16.29 11.05
CA PHE A 304 -18.28 17.11 9.84
C PHE A 304 -18.47 16.30 8.56
N GLY A 305 -18.56 14.96 8.67
CA GLY A 305 -18.66 14.03 7.55
C GLY A 305 -17.32 13.56 6.96
N TRP A 306 -16.19 14.02 7.52
CA TRP A 306 -14.86 13.67 7.01
C TRP A 306 -14.41 12.28 7.49
N ILE A 307 -13.89 11.49 6.55
CA ILE A 307 -13.25 10.20 6.82
C ILE A 307 -11.74 10.34 6.66
N VAL A 308 -11.06 10.76 7.74
CA VAL A 308 -9.59 10.85 7.79
C VAL A 308 -9.06 9.75 8.70
N PRO A 309 -8.45 8.66 8.17
CA PRO A 309 -7.95 7.58 9.00
C PRO A 309 -6.74 8.00 9.84
N ALA A 310 -6.66 7.47 11.06
CA ALA A 310 -5.47 7.46 11.90
C ALA A 310 -4.93 6.03 12.05
N TYR A 311 -3.61 5.85 12.07
CA TYR A 311 -2.95 4.55 12.27
C TYR A 311 -1.51 4.70 12.75
N THR A 312 -0.98 3.64 13.35
CA THR A 312 0.43 3.53 13.75
C THR A 312 1.28 3.00 12.60
N MET A 313 2.53 3.42 12.50
CA MET A 313 3.47 2.88 11.51
C MET A 313 3.86 1.40 11.81
N PRO A 314 4.40 0.67 10.81
CA PRO A 314 4.92 -0.70 10.97
C PRO A 314 6.05 -0.86 12.01
N PRO A 315 6.54 -2.10 12.23
CA PRO A 315 7.61 -2.38 13.17
C PRO A 315 8.84 -1.45 13.10
N ASN A 316 9.38 -1.11 14.27
CA ASN A 316 10.44 -0.11 14.53
C ASN A 316 10.02 1.37 14.40
N ALA A 317 8.76 1.64 14.07
CA ALA A 317 8.19 2.99 14.09
C ALA A 317 6.78 3.02 14.71
N GLN A 318 6.35 1.99 15.46
CA GLN A 318 4.97 1.88 15.96
C GLN A 318 4.57 3.00 16.93
N HIS A 319 5.55 3.70 17.52
CA HIS A 319 5.33 4.88 18.35
C HIS A 319 4.89 6.11 17.53
N VAL A 320 5.09 6.09 16.20
CA VAL A 320 4.64 7.13 15.27
C VAL A 320 3.21 6.82 14.85
N THR A 321 2.29 7.68 15.26
CA THR A 321 0.88 7.66 14.83
C THR A 321 0.66 8.77 13.81
N VAL A 322 -0.06 8.49 12.72
CA VAL A 322 -0.31 9.47 11.66
C VAL A 322 -1.79 9.50 11.26
N LEU A 323 -2.23 10.67 10.83
CA LEU A 323 -3.41 10.89 10.00
C LEU A 323 -3.00 10.88 8.52
N ARG A 324 -3.86 10.39 7.63
CA ARG A 324 -3.60 10.42 6.18
C ARG A 324 -4.81 10.91 5.40
N VAL A 325 -4.61 11.94 4.57
CA VAL A 325 -5.62 12.44 3.63
C VAL A 325 -5.14 12.18 2.21
N VAL A 326 -5.88 11.38 1.44
CA VAL A 326 -5.58 11.11 0.03
C VAL A 326 -6.38 12.04 -0.85
N ILE A 327 -5.70 12.74 -1.76
CA ILE A 327 -6.30 13.67 -2.70
C ILE A 327 -6.57 12.93 -4.01
N ARG A 328 -7.85 12.86 -4.38
CA ARG A 328 -8.34 12.19 -5.60
C ARG A 328 -8.90 13.23 -6.56
N GLU A 329 -9.21 12.79 -7.78
CA GLU A 329 -9.83 13.61 -8.84
C GLU A 329 -11.06 14.41 -8.35
N ASP A 330 -11.87 13.84 -7.47
CA ASP A 330 -13.10 14.42 -6.94
C ASP A 330 -12.90 15.35 -5.72
N PHE A 331 -11.65 15.58 -5.28
CA PHE A 331 -11.33 16.44 -4.14
C PHE A 331 -10.89 17.84 -4.61
N SER A 332 -11.87 18.73 -4.74
CA SER A 332 -11.67 20.10 -5.23
C SER A 332 -10.95 21.01 -4.22
N ARG A 333 -10.47 22.18 -4.69
CA ARG A 333 -9.87 23.23 -3.85
C ARG A 333 -10.78 23.63 -2.68
N THR A 334 -12.07 23.79 -2.95
CA THR A 334 -13.06 24.14 -1.93
C THR A 334 -13.16 23.09 -0.82
N LEU A 335 -13.04 21.80 -1.16
CA LEU A 335 -13.03 20.73 -0.16
C LEU A 335 -11.71 20.73 0.63
N ALA A 336 -10.57 21.01 -0.01
CA ALA A 336 -9.27 21.14 0.66
C ALA A 336 -9.28 22.26 1.71
N GLU A 337 -9.71 23.46 1.33
CA GLU A 337 -9.80 24.62 2.23
C GLU A 337 -10.81 24.38 3.36
N ARG A 338 -11.95 23.74 3.06
CA ARG A 338 -12.93 23.38 4.08
C ARG A 338 -12.38 22.36 5.07
N LEU A 339 -11.63 21.37 4.61
CA LEU A 339 -10.99 20.38 5.47
C LEU A 339 -10.00 21.04 6.43
N VAL A 340 -9.17 21.97 5.96
CA VAL A 340 -8.26 22.75 6.82
C VAL A 340 -9.04 23.49 7.91
N ASN A 341 -10.08 24.23 7.53
CA ASN A 341 -10.92 24.96 8.49
C ASN A 341 -11.59 24.03 9.51
N ASP A 342 -12.08 22.86 9.10
CA ASP A 342 -12.72 21.90 10.01
C ASP A 342 -11.68 21.22 10.92
N ILE A 343 -10.43 21.00 10.46
CA ILE A 343 -9.32 20.56 11.31
C ILE A 343 -9.00 21.61 12.38
N GLU A 344 -8.90 22.89 12.02
CA GLU A 344 -8.66 23.97 12.98
C GLU A 344 -9.76 24.04 14.05
N LYS A 345 -11.03 23.94 13.67
CA LYS A 345 -12.15 23.87 14.62
C LYS A 345 -12.02 22.68 15.57
N VAL A 346 -11.72 21.50 15.03
CA VAL A 346 -11.52 20.29 15.84
C VAL A 346 -10.39 20.50 16.85
N MET A 347 -9.26 21.08 16.42
CA MET A 347 -8.15 21.37 17.33
C MET A 347 -8.55 22.37 18.43
N HIS A 348 -9.28 23.44 18.09
CA HIS A 348 -9.79 24.39 19.08
C HIS A 348 -10.78 23.75 20.08
N GLU A 349 -11.65 22.85 19.63
CA GLU A 349 -12.54 22.11 20.50
C GLU A 349 -11.78 21.18 21.44
N LEU A 350 -10.78 20.45 20.93
CA LEU A 350 -9.94 19.56 21.73
C LEU A 350 -9.15 20.36 22.78
N ASP A 351 -8.54 21.48 22.40
CA ASP A 351 -7.81 22.38 23.32
C ASP A 351 -8.71 22.90 24.48
N ALA A 352 -10.03 22.98 24.28
CA ALA A 352 -10.99 23.39 25.30
C ALA A 352 -11.45 22.26 26.23
N LEU A 353 -11.16 20.99 25.88
CA LEU A 353 -11.44 19.84 26.73
C LEU A 353 -10.36 19.70 27.81
N THR A 354 -10.77 19.27 29.00
CA THR A 354 -9.80 18.90 30.04
C THR A 354 -9.08 17.64 29.60
N ALA A 355 -7.73 17.66 29.59
CA ALA A 355 -6.90 16.52 29.21
C ALA A 355 -7.41 15.23 29.89
N ARG A 356 -7.75 14.21 29.10
CA ARG A 356 -8.01 12.89 29.65
C ARG A 356 -6.68 12.38 30.19
N VAL A 357 -6.65 11.95 31.45
CA VAL A 357 -5.48 11.29 32.02
C VAL A 357 -5.25 9.99 31.24
N THR A 358 -4.33 10.03 30.28
CA THR A 358 -3.95 8.85 29.51
C THR A 358 -3.13 7.96 30.42
N SER A 359 -3.75 6.90 30.95
CA SER A 359 -3.04 5.84 31.64
C SER A 359 -2.11 5.17 30.63
N LYS A 360 -0.84 5.59 30.59
CA LYS A 360 0.23 4.84 29.92
C LYS A 360 0.25 3.45 30.56
N ILE A 361 -0.29 2.45 29.86
CA ILE A 361 -0.06 1.05 30.20
C ILE A 361 1.39 0.77 29.83
N LEU A 362 2.29 1.00 30.78
CA LEU A 362 3.65 0.50 30.77
C LEU A 362 3.56 -1.01 31.00
N ILE A 363 3.69 -1.80 29.94
CA ILE A 363 4.07 -3.22 30.08
C ILE A 363 5.59 -3.20 30.27
N THR A 364 6.02 -2.99 31.51
CA THR A 364 7.40 -3.24 31.93
C THR A 364 7.43 -4.61 32.60
N GLU A 365 8.16 -5.55 32.00
CA GLU A 365 8.58 -6.79 32.64
C GLU A 365 9.45 -6.45 33.86
N GLU A 366 8.87 -6.50 35.07
CA GLU A 366 9.64 -6.33 36.30
C GLU A 366 10.32 -7.64 36.70
N LYS A 367 11.65 -7.61 36.58
CA LYS A 367 12.57 -8.43 37.38
C LYS A 367 12.40 -8.06 38.87
N LYS A 368 12.31 -9.11 39.69
CA LYS A 368 12.27 -9.10 41.16
C LYS A 368 13.42 -8.28 41.77
N GLU A 369 13.11 -7.46 42.78
CA GLU A 369 13.67 -7.56 44.15
C GLU A 369 13.07 -6.53 45.12
N ASN A 370 12.87 -6.99 46.37
CA ASN A 370 12.73 -6.26 47.64
C ASN A 370 11.36 -5.69 48.11
N ASP A 371 10.63 -6.57 48.81
CA ASP A 371 10.30 -6.49 50.25
C ASP A 371 9.71 -5.19 50.83
N VAL A 372 8.38 -5.03 50.75
CA VAL A 372 7.54 -4.36 51.77
C VAL A 372 6.19 -5.09 51.85
N ASN A 373 5.89 -5.66 53.02
CA ASN A 373 4.63 -6.34 53.32
C ASN A 373 3.44 -5.36 53.32
N VAL A 374 2.66 -5.36 52.23
CA VAL A 374 1.26 -4.92 52.23
C VAL A 374 0.44 -6.06 51.64
N THR A 375 -0.24 -6.82 52.50
CA THR A 375 -1.18 -7.87 52.09
C THR A 375 -2.39 -7.25 51.38
N VAL A 376 -2.28 -7.11 50.06
CA VAL A 376 -3.44 -6.94 49.17
C VAL A 376 -3.96 -8.35 48.87
N VAL A 377 -5.10 -8.70 49.46
CA VAL A 377 -5.79 -9.97 49.13
C VAL A 377 -6.21 -9.91 47.66
N LYS A 378 -5.48 -10.62 46.79
CA LYS A 378 -5.87 -10.82 45.39
C LYS A 378 -7.18 -11.61 45.37
N LYS A 379 -8.24 -10.98 44.86
CA LYS A 379 -9.51 -11.66 44.57
C LYS A 379 -9.25 -12.79 43.56
N THR A 380 -9.89 -13.92 43.77
CA THR A 380 -9.84 -15.06 42.85
C THR A 380 -10.52 -14.72 41.52
N GLU A 381 -10.13 -15.38 40.42
CA GLU A 381 -10.79 -15.18 39.10
C GLU A 381 -12.31 -15.35 39.17
N LEU A 382 -12.77 -16.24 40.06
CA LEU A 382 -14.19 -16.51 40.28
C LEU A 382 -14.91 -15.34 40.93
N GLU A 383 -14.25 -14.62 41.84
CA GLU A 383 -14.78 -13.40 42.48
C GLU A 383 -14.82 -12.24 41.48
N THR A 384 -13.77 -12.10 40.65
CA THR A 384 -13.74 -11.10 39.57
C THR A 384 -14.85 -11.35 38.53
N GLN A 385 -15.04 -12.60 38.11
CA GLN A 385 -16.13 -12.97 37.20
C GLN A 385 -17.51 -12.71 37.79
N ARG A 386 -17.71 -12.97 39.08
CA ARG A 386 -18.97 -12.66 39.77
C ARG A 386 -19.26 -11.16 39.78
N GLU A 387 -18.27 -10.33 40.11
CA GLU A 387 -18.43 -8.87 40.12
C GLU A 387 -18.75 -8.31 38.74
N ILE A 388 -18.06 -8.79 37.69
CA ILE A 388 -18.35 -8.41 36.30
C ILE A 388 -19.77 -8.83 35.91
N THR A 389 -20.17 -10.06 36.27
CA THR A 389 -21.50 -10.58 35.97
C THR A 389 -22.60 -9.78 36.67
N ASP A 390 -22.39 -9.40 37.93
CA ASP A 390 -23.36 -8.63 38.70
C ASP A 390 -23.46 -7.17 38.23
N ALA A 391 -22.34 -6.58 37.81
CA ALA A 391 -22.32 -5.27 37.16
C ALA A 391 -23.11 -5.30 35.83
N TRP A 392 -22.92 -6.33 35.01
CA TRP A 392 -23.68 -6.53 33.77
C TRP A 392 -25.17 -6.76 34.03
N LYS A 393 -25.54 -7.55 35.03
CA LYS A 393 -26.94 -7.75 35.43
C LYS A 393 -27.58 -6.43 35.86
N LYS A 394 -26.90 -5.59 36.65
CA LYS A 394 -27.39 -4.26 37.04
C LYS A 394 -27.57 -3.35 35.83
N PHE A 395 -26.60 -3.32 34.92
CA PHE A 395 -26.67 -2.52 33.68
C PHE A 395 -27.86 -2.93 32.79
N VAL A 396 -28.05 -4.23 32.57
CA VAL A 396 -29.18 -4.75 31.77
C VAL A 396 -30.52 -4.48 32.44
N LYS A 397 -30.60 -4.62 33.77
CA LYS A 397 -31.82 -4.35 34.53
C LYS A 397 -32.21 -2.88 34.49
N ALA A 398 -31.24 -1.96 34.56
CA ALA A 398 -31.47 -0.52 34.43
C ALA A 398 -32.00 -0.11 33.04
N ARG A 399 -31.59 -0.81 31.97
CA ARG A 399 -32.08 -0.58 30.61
C ARG A 399 -33.49 -1.14 30.34
N LYS A 400 -33.90 -2.21 31.03
CA LYS A 400 -35.28 -2.74 30.92
C LYS A 400 -36.33 -1.81 31.54
N THR A 401 -35.94 -0.92 32.44
CA THR A 401 -36.84 0.06 33.08
C THR A 401 -37.01 1.38 32.31
N GLN A 402 -36.33 1.57 31.18
CA GLN A 402 -36.42 2.78 30.35
C GLN A 402 -37.08 2.55 28.97
N GLY A 403 -37.72 1.40 28.74
CA GLY A 403 -38.57 1.18 27.58
C GLY A 403 -40.04 1.45 27.93
N VAL A 404 -40.55 2.62 27.56
CA VAL A 404 -42.00 2.89 27.50
C VAL A 404 -42.45 2.67 26.05
N CYS A 405 -43.66 2.11 25.97
CA CYS A 405 -44.51 1.91 24.80
C CYS A 405 -44.63 3.14 23.90
#